data_AF-A0A4R9BHT2-F1
#
_entry.id   AF-A0A4R9BHT2-F1
#
_cell.length_a   1.000
_cell.length_b   1.000
_cell.length_c   1.000
_cell.angle_alpha   90.00
_cell.angle_beta   90.00
_cell.angle_gamma   90.00
#
_symmetry.space_group_name_H-M   'P 1'
#
loop_
_entity.id
_entity.type
_entity.pdbx_description
1 polymer ?
#
loop_
_entity_poly.entity_id
_entity_poly.type
_entity_poly.pdbx_seq_one_letter_code
_entity_poly.pdbx_strand_id
1 'polypeptide(L)'
;MAQRDILGRNAEKDVGRRIRNLATATPLARTSVTDGHTEFNGTRSIIVNGSEYVTGLLDIIGLLAVNGNAAFTGRVIVTGPTDLDGDTDITGATNIIGKTNVTGDIDIAGLLKLIGNALLTGDLIVGAGGEITVAGSPSATLGVTPSGYPGLAWSGAGWVAAIAGDGVVLSNATGSAFARVTPTAAALVAGAKSVQVTSTAVAITGLPQTTEKPNLYVHPTTGVLYRSTAIAV
;
A
#
# COMPACT_ATOMS: atom_id res chain seq x y z
N MET A 1 37.85 -29.23 -96.65
CA MET A 1 38.02 -28.62 -95.32
C MET A 1 37.31 -29.52 -94.31
N ALA A 2 38.06 -30.25 -93.48
CA ALA A 2 37.46 -31.09 -92.44
C ALA A 2 37.20 -30.21 -91.20
N GLN A 3 35.93 -30.04 -90.84
CA GLN A 3 35.52 -29.37 -89.61
C GLN A 3 36.02 -30.22 -88.44
N ARG A 4 37.13 -29.81 -87.82
CA ARG A 4 37.63 -30.43 -86.60
C ARG A 4 36.57 -30.23 -85.52
N ASP A 5 35.95 -31.32 -85.09
CA ASP A 5 35.09 -31.33 -83.92
C ASP A 5 35.97 -31.05 -82.69
N ILE A 6 35.93 -29.81 -82.22
CA ILE A 6 36.80 -29.27 -81.17
C ILE A 6 36.30 -29.69 -79.77
N LEU A 7 35.16 -30.39 -79.71
CA LEU A 7 34.51 -30.82 -78.46
C LEU A 7 34.28 -32.33 -78.52
N GLY A 8 35.31 -33.12 -78.21
CA GLY A 8 35.15 -34.58 -78.15
C GLY A 8 33.98 -34.97 -77.24
N ARG A 9 33.15 -35.96 -77.63
CA ARG A 9 31.91 -36.49 -76.97
C ARG A 9 31.87 -36.56 -75.43
N ASN A 10 33.02 -36.50 -74.75
CA ASN A 10 33.11 -36.40 -73.30
C ASN A 10 32.81 -34.99 -72.76
N ALA A 11 33.08 -33.94 -73.54
CA ALA A 11 32.75 -32.55 -73.20
C ALA A 11 31.24 -32.34 -73.11
N GLU A 12 30.46 -32.91 -74.04
CA GLU A 12 28.99 -32.84 -74.01
C GLU A 12 28.40 -33.56 -72.78
N LYS A 13 28.96 -34.73 -72.43
CA LYS A 13 28.55 -35.48 -71.22
C LYS A 13 28.90 -34.74 -69.93
N ASP A 14 30.06 -34.07 -69.90
CA ASP A 14 30.50 -33.28 -68.75
C ASP A 14 29.65 -32.01 -68.57
N VAL A 15 29.37 -31.30 -69.65
CA VAL A 15 28.44 -30.15 -69.66
C VAL A 15 27.05 -30.59 -69.20
N GLY A 16 26.53 -31.70 -69.70
CA GLY A 16 25.25 -32.26 -69.26
C GLY A 16 25.23 -32.70 -67.79
N ARG A 17 26.39 -33.07 -67.21
CA ARG A 17 26.50 -33.34 -65.77
C ARG A 17 26.52 -32.05 -64.95
N ARG A 18 27.28 -31.04 -65.38
CA ARG A 18 27.36 -29.73 -64.72
C ARG A 18 26.04 -28.98 -64.73
N ILE A 19 25.30 -29.02 -65.83
CA ILE A 19 23.96 -28.41 -65.94
C ILE A 19 22.98 -29.08 -64.99
N ARG A 20 22.98 -30.43 -64.91
CA ARG A 20 22.12 -31.15 -63.95
C ARG A 20 22.47 -30.80 -62.51
N ASN A 21 23.77 -30.74 -62.18
CA ASN A 21 24.22 -30.35 -60.85
C ASN A 21 23.86 -28.90 -60.51
N LEU A 22 23.91 -27.98 -61.48
CA LEU A 22 23.49 -26.59 -61.30
C LEU A 22 21.96 -26.48 -61.12
N ALA A 23 21.19 -27.27 -61.87
CA ALA A 23 19.75 -27.33 -61.77
C ALA A 23 19.26 -27.93 -60.43
N THR A 24 20.07 -28.76 -59.77
CA THR A 24 19.75 -29.36 -58.46
C THR A 24 20.51 -28.74 -57.28
N ALA A 25 21.41 -27.79 -57.52
CA ALA A 25 22.11 -27.08 -56.46
C ALA A 25 21.13 -26.12 -55.77
N THR A 26 21.12 -26.10 -54.43
CA THR A 26 20.46 -25.05 -53.64
C THR A 26 21.44 -23.89 -53.47
N PRO A 27 21.34 -22.81 -54.26
CA PRO A 27 22.43 -21.84 -54.40
C PRO A 27 22.58 -20.89 -53.20
N LEU A 28 21.89 -21.10 -52.08
CA LEU A 28 21.72 -20.11 -51.01
C LEU A 28 22.69 -20.23 -49.83
N ALA A 29 23.60 -21.21 -49.84
CA ALA A 29 24.45 -21.47 -48.67
C ALA A 29 25.37 -20.29 -48.30
N ARG A 30 25.71 -19.41 -49.26
CA ARG A 30 26.57 -18.23 -49.06
C ARG A 30 26.18 -17.08 -49.99
N THR A 31 24.90 -16.78 -50.12
CA THR A 31 24.41 -15.64 -50.91
C THR A 31 24.27 -14.41 -50.05
N SER A 32 24.68 -13.25 -50.57
CA SER A 32 24.41 -11.95 -49.98
C SER A 32 23.66 -11.07 -50.99
N VAL A 33 22.76 -10.24 -50.48
CA VAL A 33 22.09 -9.17 -51.24
C VAL A 33 22.54 -7.87 -50.58
N THR A 34 23.20 -6.99 -51.33
CA THR A 34 23.84 -5.78 -50.77
C THR A 34 23.03 -4.51 -51.03
N ASP A 35 22.37 -4.41 -52.20
CA ASP A 35 21.66 -3.19 -52.63
C ASP A 35 20.22 -3.48 -53.12
N GLY A 36 19.62 -4.57 -52.65
CA GLY A 36 18.28 -5.01 -53.05
C GLY A 36 17.38 -5.33 -51.86
N HIS A 37 16.07 -5.21 -52.05
CA HIS A 37 15.10 -5.78 -51.10
C HIS A 37 14.96 -7.27 -51.38
N THR A 38 14.83 -8.07 -50.32
CA THR A 38 14.48 -9.49 -50.44
C THR A 38 13.10 -9.67 -49.83
N GLU A 39 12.15 -10.14 -50.62
CA GLU A 39 10.78 -10.42 -50.17
C GLU A 39 10.56 -11.93 -50.12
N PHE A 40 10.07 -12.43 -49.00
CA PHE A 40 9.75 -13.84 -48.79
C PHE A 40 8.24 -14.00 -48.60
N ASN A 41 7.52 -14.39 -49.65
CA ASN A 41 6.07 -14.52 -49.62
C ASN A 41 5.64 -15.96 -49.25
N GLY A 42 4.84 -16.11 -48.19
CA GLY A 42 4.31 -17.39 -47.70
C GLY A 42 4.28 -17.48 -46.16
N THR A 43 3.45 -18.35 -45.60
CA THR A 43 3.21 -18.45 -44.13
C THR A 43 4.41 -18.91 -43.31
N ARG A 44 5.34 -19.66 -43.92
CA ARG A 44 6.61 -20.10 -43.31
C ARG A 44 7.76 -19.84 -44.30
N SER A 45 7.78 -18.62 -44.84
CA SER A 45 8.69 -18.26 -45.93
C SER A 45 10.14 -18.14 -45.48
N ILE A 46 10.38 -17.90 -44.19
CA ILE A 46 11.71 -17.88 -43.56
C ILE A 46 11.69 -18.77 -42.30
N ILE A 47 12.67 -19.67 -42.19
CA ILE A 47 12.96 -20.43 -40.97
C ILE A 47 14.47 -20.31 -40.73
N VAL A 48 14.85 -19.69 -39.62
CA VAL A 48 16.26 -19.57 -39.22
C VAL A 48 16.55 -20.60 -38.13
N ASN A 49 17.31 -21.64 -38.48
CA ASN A 49 17.83 -22.61 -37.51
C ASN A 49 19.22 -22.15 -37.07
N GLY A 50 19.26 -21.22 -36.12
CA GLY A 50 20.51 -20.61 -35.62
C GLY A 50 20.26 -19.22 -35.05
N SER A 51 21.30 -18.38 -35.07
CA SER A 51 21.20 -16.98 -34.65
C SER A 51 20.94 -16.08 -35.84
N GLU A 52 20.05 -15.11 -35.65
CA GLU A 52 19.84 -13.99 -36.57
C GLU A 52 20.38 -12.72 -35.91
N TYR A 53 20.97 -11.84 -36.71
CA TYR A 53 21.42 -10.53 -36.26
C TYR A 53 20.89 -9.46 -37.19
N VAL A 54 19.96 -8.65 -36.69
CA VAL A 54 19.34 -7.56 -37.44
C VAL A 54 19.92 -6.24 -36.93
N THR A 55 20.55 -5.46 -37.81
CA THR A 55 20.93 -4.08 -37.52
C THR A 55 19.88 -3.13 -38.05
N GLY A 56 19.48 -2.14 -37.24
CA GLY A 56 18.45 -1.16 -37.62
C GLY A 56 17.10 -1.48 -37.00
N LEU A 57 16.02 -1.26 -37.76
CA LEU A 57 14.65 -1.47 -37.30
C LEU A 57 14.15 -2.86 -37.71
N LEU A 58 13.60 -3.60 -36.75
CA LEU A 58 12.78 -4.78 -37.00
C LEU A 58 11.32 -4.41 -36.72
N ASP A 59 10.51 -4.35 -37.78
CA ASP A 59 9.07 -4.14 -37.67
C ASP A 59 8.36 -5.49 -37.85
N ILE A 60 7.58 -5.90 -36.83
CA ILE A 60 6.87 -7.18 -36.82
C ILE A 60 5.38 -6.88 -36.72
N ILE A 61 4.66 -7.22 -37.78
CA ILE A 61 3.20 -7.17 -37.80
C ILE A 61 2.67 -8.55 -37.43
N GLY A 62 2.08 -8.67 -36.24
CA GLY A 62 1.51 -9.92 -35.72
C GLY A 62 2.13 -10.35 -34.40
N LEU A 63 2.16 -11.66 -34.14
CA LEU A 63 2.67 -12.23 -32.90
C LEU A 63 4.19 -12.39 -32.96
N LEU A 64 4.89 -11.76 -32.03
CA LEU A 64 6.27 -12.12 -31.67
C LEU A 64 6.24 -12.99 -30.42
N ALA A 65 6.64 -14.26 -30.54
CA ALA A 65 6.85 -15.14 -29.40
C ALA A 65 8.35 -15.31 -29.15
N VAL A 66 8.84 -14.81 -28.02
CA VAL A 66 10.23 -14.98 -27.59
C VAL A 66 10.27 -16.04 -26.49
N ASN A 67 10.95 -17.15 -26.74
CA ASN A 67 11.24 -18.15 -25.72
C ASN A 67 12.63 -17.88 -25.15
N GLY A 68 12.70 -17.45 -23.89
CA GLY A 68 13.93 -17.03 -23.22
C GLY A 68 13.96 -15.53 -22.95
N ASN A 69 15.16 -14.98 -22.74
CA ASN A 69 15.32 -13.59 -22.30
C ASN A 69 15.24 -12.62 -23.48
N ALA A 70 14.38 -11.60 -23.36
CA ALA A 70 14.38 -10.43 -24.22
C ALA A 70 14.87 -9.21 -23.43
N ALA A 71 15.86 -8.49 -23.96
CA ALA A 71 16.33 -7.24 -23.39
C ALA A 71 16.01 -6.10 -24.36
N PHE A 72 15.23 -5.13 -23.89
CA PHE A 72 14.86 -3.95 -24.67
C PHE A 72 15.53 -2.72 -24.06
N THR A 73 16.40 -2.06 -24.83
CA THR A 73 16.99 -0.79 -24.43
C THR A 73 16.16 0.35 -25.01
N GLY A 74 15.42 1.08 -24.16
CA GLY A 74 14.61 2.22 -24.58
C GLY A 74 13.15 2.13 -24.09
N ARG A 75 12.27 2.92 -24.70
CA ARG A 75 10.84 2.94 -24.36
C ARG A 75 10.14 1.72 -24.95
N VAL A 76 9.60 0.86 -24.09
CA VAL A 76 8.66 -0.19 -24.49
C VAL A 76 7.24 0.31 -24.21
N ILE A 77 6.35 0.22 -25.20
CA ILE A 77 4.93 0.51 -25.03
C ILE A 77 4.20 -0.82 -25.24
N VAL A 78 3.60 -1.35 -24.18
CA VAL A 78 2.73 -2.53 -24.26
C VAL A 78 1.30 -2.06 -24.13
N THR A 79 0.46 -2.42 -25.09
CA THR A 79 -0.98 -2.11 -25.07
C THR A 79 -1.77 -3.41 -24.91
N GLY A 80 -2.80 -3.38 -24.06
CA GLY A 80 -3.62 -4.55 -23.74
C GLY A 80 -3.18 -5.27 -22.45
N PRO A 81 -3.88 -6.37 -22.09
CA PRO A 81 -3.56 -7.14 -20.90
C PRO A 81 -2.12 -7.67 -20.98
N THR A 82 -1.36 -7.41 -19.92
CA THR A 82 0.00 -7.94 -19.76
C THR A 82 0.00 -8.78 -18.49
N ASP A 83 0.48 -10.01 -18.60
CA ASP A 83 0.75 -10.87 -17.46
C ASP A 83 2.27 -10.91 -17.27
N LEU A 84 2.73 -10.57 -16.06
CA LEU A 84 4.13 -10.61 -15.68
C LEU A 84 4.25 -11.61 -14.54
N ASP A 85 4.77 -12.79 -14.86
CA ASP A 85 5.01 -13.84 -13.89
C ASP A 85 6.46 -13.76 -13.38
N GLY A 86 6.64 -13.83 -12.06
CA GLY A 86 7.92 -13.66 -11.37
C GLY A 86 8.26 -12.24 -10.93
N ASP A 87 9.47 -12.07 -10.40
CA ASP A 87 9.96 -10.80 -9.84
C ASP A 87 10.10 -9.75 -10.96
N THR A 88 9.35 -8.64 -10.83
CA THR A 88 9.41 -7.51 -11.76
C THR A 88 9.94 -6.29 -11.02
N ASP A 89 11.12 -5.81 -11.43
CA ASP A 89 11.66 -4.52 -10.96
C ASP A 89 11.31 -3.42 -11.96
N ILE A 90 10.51 -2.43 -11.53
CA ILE A 90 10.14 -1.26 -12.33
C ILE A 90 10.77 -0.04 -11.68
N THR A 91 11.90 0.40 -12.22
CA THR A 91 12.55 1.63 -11.78
C THR A 91 11.91 2.85 -12.45
N GLY A 92 11.40 3.79 -11.66
CA GLY A 92 10.83 5.06 -12.14
C GLY A 92 9.34 5.23 -11.83
N ALA A 93 8.75 6.31 -12.36
CA ALA A 93 7.34 6.61 -12.14
C ALA A 93 6.45 5.60 -12.86
N THR A 94 5.62 4.89 -12.09
CA THR A 94 4.64 3.91 -12.62
C THR A 94 3.23 4.41 -12.33
N ASN A 95 2.36 4.40 -13.34
CA ASN A 95 0.94 4.72 -13.19
C ASN A 95 0.13 3.46 -13.50
N ILE A 96 -0.55 2.92 -12.50
CA ILE A 96 -1.41 1.75 -12.63
C ILE A 96 -2.87 2.23 -12.55
N ILE A 97 -3.63 2.02 -13.62
CA ILE A 97 -5.04 2.42 -13.70
C ILE A 97 -5.90 1.16 -13.61
N GLY A 98 -6.83 1.14 -12.66
CA GLY A 98 -7.76 0.04 -12.46
C GLY A 98 -7.57 -0.71 -11.13
N LYS A 99 -8.29 -1.82 -10.97
CA LYS A 99 -8.18 -2.64 -9.75
C LYS A 99 -6.82 -3.34 -9.73
N THR A 100 -6.04 -3.05 -8.71
CA THR A 100 -4.76 -3.72 -8.45
C THR A 100 -4.89 -4.57 -7.20
N ASN A 101 -4.43 -5.82 -7.25
CA ASN A 101 -4.35 -6.69 -6.09
C ASN A 101 -2.87 -7.02 -5.84
N VAL A 102 -2.37 -6.71 -4.65
CA VAL A 102 -1.01 -7.03 -4.22
C VAL A 102 -1.12 -7.98 -3.03
N THR A 103 -0.59 -9.18 -3.16
CA THR A 103 -0.71 -10.25 -2.15
C THR A 103 0.51 -10.39 -1.25
N GLY A 104 1.58 -9.63 -1.51
CA GLY A 104 2.80 -9.58 -0.71
C GLY A 104 2.97 -8.25 0.02
N ASP A 105 4.12 -8.09 0.67
CA ASP A 105 4.49 -6.85 1.36
C ASP A 105 4.67 -5.70 0.36
N ILE A 106 4.25 -4.51 0.77
CA ILE A 106 4.47 -3.27 0.03
C ILE A 106 5.36 -2.37 0.88
N ASP A 107 6.56 -2.08 0.40
CA ASP A 107 7.38 -1.00 0.92
C ASP A 107 7.14 0.26 0.08
N ILE A 108 6.65 1.33 0.71
CA ILE A 108 6.43 2.62 0.07
C ILE A 108 7.42 3.61 0.65
N ALA A 109 8.55 3.78 -0.04
CA ALA A 109 9.51 4.83 0.24
C ALA A 109 8.96 6.19 -0.25
N GLY A 110 7.97 6.75 0.45
CA GLY A 110 7.38 8.04 0.09
C GLY A 110 5.95 8.25 0.60
N LEU A 111 5.23 9.16 -0.06
CA LEU A 111 3.85 9.49 0.29
C LEU A 111 2.87 8.48 -0.31
N LEU A 112 2.05 7.86 0.54
CA LEU A 112 0.86 7.13 0.13
C LEU A 112 -0.37 8.03 0.26
N LYS A 113 -1.04 8.31 -0.85
CA LYS A 113 -2.37 8.93 -0.85
C LYS A 113 -3.42 7.88 -1.19
N LEU A 114 -4.28 7.57 -0.23
CA LEU A 114 -5.47 6.75 -0.44
C LEU A 114 -6.70 7.66 -0.56
N ILE A 115 -7.55 7.41 -1.56
CA ILE A 115 -8.86 8.04 -1.67
C ILE A 115 -9.89 6.94 -1.41
N GLY A 116 -10.61 7.02 -0.28
CA GLY A 116 -11.54 6.00 0.16
C GLY A 116 -11.16 5.40 1.52
N ASN A 117 -11.66 4.20 1.80
CA ASN A 117 -11.47 3.54 3.10
C ASN A 117 -10.17 2.72 3.12
N ALA A 118 -9.42 2.81 4.22
CA ALA A 118 -8.30 1.92 4.55
C ALA A 118 -8.72 0.95 5.66
N LEU A 119 -8.36 -0.32 5.53
CA LEU A 119 -8.45 -1.31 6.61
C LEU A 119 -7.04 -1.81 6.95
N LEU A 120 -6.57 -1.53 8.17
CA LEU A 120 -5.32 -2.05 8.70
C LEU A 120 -5.66 -3.11 9.74
N THR A 121 -5.21 -4.35 9.54
CA THR A 121 -5.46 -5.49 10.45
C THR A 121 -4.38 -5.66 11.53
N GLY A 122 -3.28 -4.92 11.43
CA GLY A 122 -2.19 -4.88 12.41
C GLY A 122 -1.97 -3.47 12.98
N ASP A 123 -0.90 -3.32 13.76
CA ASP A 123 -0.57 -2.06 14.41
C ASP A 123 -0.24 -0.97 13.39
N LEU A 124 -0.91 0.17 13.52
CA LEU A 124 -0.45 1.40 12.88
C LEU A 124 0.63 2.02 13.78
N ILE A 125 1.87 1.67 13.51
CA ILE A 125 3.02 2.34 14.11
C ILE A 125 3.24 3.64 13.34
N VAL A 126 2.75 4.73 13.92
CA VAL A 126 3.10 6.05 13.44
C VAL A 126 4.46 6.39 14.01
N GLY A 127 5.45 6.50 13.13
CA GLY A 127 6.80 6.88 13.50
C GLY A 127 6.86 8.24 14.20
N ALA A 128 8.02 8.56 14.79
CA ALA A 128 8.22 9.82 15.47
C ALA A 128 7.88 11.01 14.55
N GLY A 129 6.88 11.81 14.94
CA GLY A 129 6.43 12.98 14.20
C GLY A 129 5.30 12.76 13.18
N GLY A 130 4.79 11.53 13.03
CA GLY A 130 3.56 11.31 12.25
C GLY A 130 2.28 11.57 13.06
N GLU A 131 1.17 11.83 12.38
CA GLU A 131 -0.13 12.14 12.97
C GLU A 131 -1.25 11.31 12.33
N ILE A 132 -2.25 10.91 13.13
CA ILE A 132 -3.51 10.32 12.66
C ILE A 132 -4.62 11.38 12.77
N THR A 133 -5.01 11.96 11.65
CA THR A 133 -6.15 12.88 11.59
C THR A 133 -7.41 12.13 11.18
N VAL A 134 -8.35 11.96 12.10
CA VAL A 134 -9.69 11.43 11.80
C VAL A 134 -10.57 12.61 11.38
N ALA A 135 -11.20 12.55 10.21
CA ALA A 135 -12.09 13.61 9.70
C ALA A 135 -13.48 13.02 9.37
N GLY A 136 -14.53 13.60 9.95
CA GLY A 136 -15.92 13.14 9.90
C GLY A 136 -16.64 13.58 11.17
N SER A 137 -17.87 14.08 11.12
CA SER A 137 -18.41 14.89 12.22
C SER A 137 -19.16 14.09 13.30
N PRO A 138 -18.79 14.20 14.60
CA PRO A 138 -17.53 14.75 15.13
C PRO A 138 -16.43 13.68 15.13
N SER A 139 -15.21 14.07 14.77
CA SER A 139 -14.13 13.10 14.63
C SER A 139 -13.56 12.77 16.00
N ALA A 140 -13.30 11.49 16.23
CA ALA A 140 -12.66 10.98 17.44
C ALA A 140 -11.20 10.69 17.13
N THR A 141 -10.29 11.37 17.83
CA THR A 141 -8.85 11.16 17.69
C THR A 141 -8.38 10.13 18.70
N LEU A 142 -7.78 9.03 18.24
CA LEU A 142 -6.96 8.11 19.02
C LEU A 142 -5.52 8.64 19.05
N GLY A 143 -5.02 9.12 20.19
CA GLY A 143 -3.69 9.71 20.25
C GLY A 143 -3.42 10.44 21.57
N VAL A 144 -3.05 11.72 21.49
CA VAL A 144 -2.92 12.61 22.67
C VAL A 144 -4.14 13.54 22.70
N THR A 145 -4.85 13.63 23.82
CA THR A 145 -5.99 14.53 23.99
C THR A 145 -5.56 16.00 23.98
N PRO A 146 -6.47 17.00 23.85
CA PRO A 146 -6.13 18.43 23.89
C PRO A 146 -5.37 18.89 25.12
N SER A 147 -5.34 18.08 26.19
CA SER A 147 -4.65 18.36 27.45
C SER A 147 -3.30 17.65 27.61
N GLY A 148 -2.77 16.99 26.57
CA GLY A 148 -1.40 16.45 26.56
C GLY A 148 -1.26 15.03 27.08
N TYR A 149 -2.35 14.27 27.16
CA TYR A 149 -2.37 12.92 27.70
C TYR A 149 -2.74 11.87 26.65
N PRO A 150 -2.14 10.68 26.65
CA PRO A 150 -2.53 9.62 25.74
C PRO A 150 -4.00 9.22 26.01
N GLY A 151 -4.82 9.21 24.96
CA GLY A 151 -6.25 9.07 25.10
C GLY A 151 -7.07 9.39 23.85
N LEU A 152 -8.37 9.54 24.08
CA LEU A 152 -9.39 9.80 23.07
C LEU A 152 -9.95 11.20 23.25
N ALA A 153 -10.11 11.95 22.18
CA ALA A 153 -10.78 13.25 22.22
C ALA A 153 -11.72 13.44 21.03
N TRP A 154 -12.86 14.07 21.29
CA TRP A 154 -13.85 14.38 20.24
C TRP A 154 -13.78 15.87 19.88
N SER A 155 -13.91 16.18 18.59
CA SER A 155 -13.92 17.56 18.11
C SER A 155 -15.07 18.37 18.76
N GLY A 156 -14.73 19.36 19.59
CA GLY A 156 -15.71 20.27 20.22
C GLY A 156 -16.40 19.74 21.49
N ALA A 157 -15.98 18.59 22.02
CA ALA A 157 -16.54 18.00 23.25
C ALA A 157 -15.45 17.24 24.03
N GLY A 158 -15.89 16.46 25.02
CA GLY A 158 -15.07 15.80 26.02
C GLY A 158 -13.86 14.99 25.55
N TRP A 159 -13.08 14.54 26.51
CA TRP A 159 -11.88 13.73 26.30
C TRP A 159 -11.78 12.64 27.36
N VAL A 160 -11.06 11.57 27.02
CA VAL A 160 -10.66 10.48 27.92
C VAL A 160 -9.15 10.38 27.87
N ALA A 161 -8.46 10.47 29.00
CA ALA A 161 -7.01 10.38 28.98
C ALA A 161 -6.41 9.82 30.27
N ALA A 162 -5.22 9.22 30.16
CA ALA A 162 -4.42 8.85 31.32
C ALA A 162 -3.54 10.03 31.78
N ILE A 163 -3.80 10.51 33.00
CA ILE A 163 -3.17 11.66 33.63
C ILE A 163 -2.24 11.22 34.76
N ALA A 164 -1.01 11.70 34.77
CA ALA A 164 -0.08 11.45 35.87
C ALA A 164 -0.64 12.03 37.19
N GLY A 165 -0.83 11.18 38.20
CA GLY A 165 -1.43 11.56 39.49
C GLY A 165 -2.96 11.47 39.56
N ASP A 166 -3.66 11.67 38.44
CA ASP A 166 -5.14 11.59 38.36
C ASP A 166 -5.67 10.31 37.68
N GLY A 167 -4.78 9.46 37.17
CA GLY A 167 -5.07 8.21 36.45
C GLY A 167 -6.01 8.41 35.26
N VAL A 168 -7.01 7.56 35.04
CA VAL A 168 -7.88 7.70 33.86
C VAL A 168 -8.96 8.74 34.13
N VAL A 169 -9.01 9.78 33.30
CA VAL A 169 -9.94 10.90 33.43
C VAL A 169 -10.84 11.02 32.21
N LEU A 170 -12.14 11.15 32.44
CA LEU A 170 -13.14 11.49 31.44
C LEU A 170 -13.65 12.90 31.75
N SER A 171 -13.56 13.82 30.82
CA SER A 171 -13.99 15.21 31.00
C SER A 171 -14.84 15.66 29.83
N ASN A 172 -15.71 16.64 30.04
CA ASN A 172 -16.52 17.25 28.98
C ASN A 172 -15.85 18.44 28.27
N ALA A 173 -14.55 18.70 28.52
CA ALA A 173 -13.71 19.79 27.97
C ALA A 173 -14.15 21.24 28.30
N THR A 174 -15.46 21.50 28.38
CA THR A 174 -16.05 22.79 28.78
C THR A 174 -16.85 22.64 30.07
N GLY A 175 -16.17 22.85 31.19
CA GLY A 175 -16.74 22.86 32.53
C GLY A 175 -15.81 22.24 33.57
N SER A 176 -16.12 22.46 34.85
CA SER A 176 -15.43 21.78 35.97
C SER A 176 -15.94 20.35 36.18
N ALA A 177 -16.52 19.73 35.13
CA ALA A 177 -17.13 18.43 35.22
C ALA A 177 -16.20 17.35 34.66
N PHE A 178 -15.85 16.39 35.52
CA PHE A 178 -15.01 15.27 35.13
C PHE A 178 -15.25 14.07 36.04
N ALA A 179 -14.91 12.90 35.51
CA ALA A 179 -14.71 11.68 36.28
C ALA A 179 -13.22 11.37 36.26
N ARG A 180 -12.64 10.98 37.39
CA ARG A 180 -11.25 10.50 37.45
C ARG A 180 -11.13 9.25 38.31
N VAL A 181 -10.12 8.45 38.01
CA VAL A 181 -9.70 7.31 38.83
C VAL A 181 -8.20 7.39 39.04
N THR A 182 -7.79 7.64 40.29
CA THR A 182 -6.40 7.63 40.73
C THR A 182 -6.09 6.29 41.43
N PRO A 183 -4.82 5.99 41.73
CA PRO A 183 -4.47 4.79 42.50
C PRO A 183 -5.13 4.70 43.89
N THR A 184 -5.58 5.83 44.45
CA THR A 184 -6.08 5.92 45.83
C THR A 184 -7.51 6.45 45.94
N ALA A 185 -8.11 6.92 44.85
CA ALA A 185 -9.44 7.49 44.86
C ALA A 185 -10.15 7.45 43.51
N ALA A 186 -11.47 7.38 43.53
CA ALA A 186 -12.32 7.62 42.36
C ALA A 186 -13.24 8.80 42.64
N ALA A 187 -13.41 9.71 41.68
CA ALA A 187 -14.23 10.90 41.88
C ALA A 187 -15.09 11.26 40.67
N LEU A 188 -16.30 11.73 40.94
CA LEU A 188 -17.18 12.44 40.01
C LEU A 188 -17.29 13.89 40.51
N VAL A 189 -16.96 14.83 39.65
CA VAL A 189 -16.91 16.26 40.00
C VAL A 189 -17.76 17.04 39.02
N ALA A 190 -18.48 18.05 39.54
CA ALA A 190 -19.22 19.03 38.76
C ALA A 190 -19.17 20.39 39.48
N GLY A 191 -18.19 21.22 39.14
CA GLY A 191 -17.99 22.51 39.82
C GLY A 191 -17.51 22.31 41.27
N ALA A 192 -18.13 23.01 42.22
CA ALA A 192 -17.82 22.89 43.64
C ALA A 192 -18.46 21.66 44.32
N LYS A 193 -19.15 20.82 43.54
CA LYS A 193 -19.81 19.61 44.03
C LYS A 193 -19.04 18.40 43.55
N SER A 194 -18.77 17.46 44.45
CA SER A 194 -18.16 16.19 44.09
C SER A 194 -18.66 15.03 44.94
N VAL A 195 -18.50 13.83 44.40
CA VAL A 195 -18.54 12.57 45.13
C VAL A 195 -17.18 11.91 44.94
N GLN A 196 -16.49 11.60 46.04
CA GLN A 196 -15.18 10.98 46.03
C GLN A 196 -15.19 9.75 46.94
N VAL A 197 -14.70 8.64 46.42
CA VAL A 197 -14.47 7.40 47.16
C VAL A 197 -12.96 7.25 47.37
N THR A 198 -12.56 6.98 48.60
CA THR A 198 -11.18 6.63 48.97
C THR A 198 -11.17 5.28 49.71
N SER A 199 -9.99 4.80 50.10
CA SER A 199 -9.86 3.59 50.92
C SER A 199 -10.49 3.69 52.31
N THR A 200 -10.81 4.90 52.79
CA THR A 200 -11.26 5.14 54.17
C THR A 200 -12.63 5.78 54.28
N ALA A 201 -13.13 6.42 53.21
CA ALA A 201 -14.36 7.18 53.26
C ALA A 201 -15.00 7.37 51.88
N VAL A 202 -16.31 7.66 51.92
CA VAL A 202 -17.02 8.30 50.82
C VAL A 202 -17.31 9.74 51.23
N ALA A 203 -16.76 10.69 50.49
CA ALA A 203 -16.95 12.11 50.71
C ALA A 203 -17.85 12.71 49.64
N ILE A 204 -18.76 13.58 50.07
CA ILE A 204 -19.62 14.39 49.20
C ILE A 204 -19.42 15.86 49.60
N THR A 205 -19.07 16.69 48.63
CA THR A 205 -18.82 18.13 48.86
C THR A 205 -19.86 19.00 48.18
N GLY A 206 -20.07 20.21 48.71
CA GLY A 206 -21.00 21.19 48.13
C GLY A 206 -22.48 20.81 48.23
N LEU A 207 -22.87 19.97 49.20
CA LEU A 207 -24.28 19.63 49.43
C LEU A 207 -25.11 20.86 49.84
N PRO A 208 -26.36 20.99 49.34
CA PRO A 208 -27.26 22.02 49.81
C PRO A 208 -27.61 21.80 51.29
N GLN A 209 -27.76 22.89 52.03
CA GLN A 209 -28.13 22.84 53.44
C GLN A 209 -29.65 22.78 53.60
N THR A 210 -30.10 22.09 54.64
CA THR A 210 -31.52 22.00 55.05
C THR A 210 -31.62 22.14 56.57
N THR A 211 -32.79 22.56 57.04
CA THR A 211 -33.14 22.61 58.47
C THR A 211 -33.74 21.30 58.98
N GLU A 212 -33.99 20.34 58.08
CA GLU A 212 -34.51 19.01 58.44
C GLU A 212 -33.52 18.23 59.32
N LYS A 213 -34.04 17.39 60.23
CA LYS A 213 -33.19 16.61 61.15
C LYS A 213 -32.28 15.64 60.36
N PRO A 214 -30.94 15.71 60.50
CA PRO A 214 -30.04 14.84 59.73
C PRO A 214 -30.10 13.37 60.19
N ASN A 215 -30.34 12.43 59.27
CA ASN A 215 -30.11 10.99 59.50
C ASN A 215 -28.72 10.53 59.01
N LEU A 216 -28.08 11.37 58.19
CA LEU A 216 -26.72 11.24 57.72
C LEU A 216 -25.97 12.51 58.09
N TYR A 217 -24.81 12.36 58.73
CA TYR A 217 -23.95 13.46 59.10
C TYR A 217 -22.86 13.61 58.04
N VAL A 218 -22.73 14.80 57.47
CA VAL A 218 -21.63 15.13 56.56
C VAL A 218 -20.68 16.04 57.30
N HIS A 219 -19.43 15.59 57.47
CA HIS A 219 -18.45 16.38 58.22
C HIS A 219 -18.13 17.68 57.47
N PRO A 220 -18.27 18.86 58.09
CA PRO A 220 -18.30 20.15 57.38
C PRO A 220 -16.97 20.50 56.68
N THR A 221 -15.86 19.98 57.19
CA THR A 221 -14.51 20.25 56.64
C THR A 221 -14.02 19.17 55.68
N THR A 222 -14.47 17.92 55.84
CA THR A 222 -13.91 16.78 55.10
C THR A 222 -14.89 16.18 54.09
N GLY A 223 -16.18 16.55 54.19
CA GLY A 223 -17.25 16.08 53.31
C GLY A 223 -17.60 14.60 53.51
N VAL A 224 -16.99 13.89 54.47
CA VAL A 224 -17.23 12.46 54.68
C VAL A 224 -18.66 12.23 55.16
N LEU A 225 -19.33 11.28 54.52
CA LEU A 225 -20.68 10.85 54.88
C LEU A 225 -20.62 9.80 56.00
N TYR A 226 -21.26 10.10 57.12
CA TYR A 226 -21.46 9.19 58.24
C TYR A 226 -22.94 8.88 58.38
N ARG A 227 -23.26 7.64 58.75
CA ARG A 227 -24.57 7.34 59.34
C ARG A 227 -24.60 7.92 60.73
N SER A 228 -25.52 8.84 61.01
CA SER A 228 -25.64 9.40 62.36
C SER A 228 -26.19 8.33 63.29
N THR A 229 -25.41 7.99 64.33
CA THR A 229 -25.86 7.15 65.45
C THR A 229 -26.30 7.98 66.65
N ALA A 230 -26.22 9.32 66.55
CA ALA A 230 -26.72 10.20 67.56
C ALA A 230 -28.24 10.11 67.62
N ILE A 231 -28.79 9.90 68.81
CA ILE A 231 -30.23 9.95 69.03
C ILE A 231 -30.62 11.43 68.95
N ALA A 232 -31.55 11.76 68.06
CA ALA A 232 -32.01 13.13 67.89
C ALA A 232 -32.56 13.64 69.23
N VAL A 233 -31.93 14.68 69.76
CA VAL A 233 -32.50 15.47 70.86
C VAL A 233 -33.68 16.29 70.32
#